data_AF-Q5KFN1-F1
#
_entry.id   AF-Q5KFN1-F1
#
_cell.length_a   1.000
_cell.length_b   1.000
_cell.length_c   1.000
_cell.angle_alpha   90.00
_cell.angle_beta   90.00
_cell.angle_gamma   90.00
#
_symmetry.space_group_name_H-M   'P 1'
#
loop_
_entity.id
_entity.type
_entity.pdbx_description
1 polymer ?
#
loop_
_entity_poly.entity_id
_entity_poly.type
_entity_poly.pdbx_seq_one_letter_code
_entity_poly.pdbx_strand_id
1 'polypeptide(L)'
;MSKKYHQKAYTAEEKRKAIQMYEEKIHYSARYSNDEWEFRHVIIPKPLVRFIPPGVCAEEVWRGIGIRQSPGWEMYMRHEPEPHVLLFRRPKNYDQIHRPFSQTLAARKLNISREVTAHPAPAK
;
A
#
# COMPACT_ATOMS: atom_id res chain seq x y z
N MET A 1 27.11 15.98 11.69
CA MET A 1 26.25 14.83 11.33
C MET A 1 25.15 14.69 12.37
N SER A 2 23.89 14.80 11.97
CA SER A 2 22.73 14.87 12.88
C SER A 2 22.57 13.57 13.68
N LYS A 3 22.72 13.64 15.01
CA LYS A 3 22.60 12.53 15.97
C LYS A 3 21.20 11.88 16.03
N LYS A 4 20.27 12.27 15.17
CA LYS A 4 18.84 11.92 15.27
C LYS A 4 18.50 10.50 14.77
N TYR A 5 19.37 9.87 13.99
CA TYR A 5 19.12 8.54 13.41
C TYR A 5 20.28 7.59 13.72
N HIS A 6 20.47 7.26 15.00
CA HIS A 6 21.33 6.14 15.35
C HIS A 6 20.56 4.84 15.10
N GLN A 7 20.69 4.31 13.88
CA GLN A 7 20.16 2.99 13.56
C GLN A 7 21.02 1.96 14.29
N LYS A 8 20.61 1.60 15.52
CA LYS A 8 21.21 0.44 16.19
C LYS A 8 20.99 -0.78 15.31
N ALA A 9 22.05 -1.57 15.13
CA ALA A 9 21.93 -2.87 14.52
C ALA A 9 20.84 -3.68 15.24
N TYR A 10 20.01 -4.38 14.47
CA TYR A 10 18.96 -5.23 14.97
C TYR A 10 19.06 -6.59 14.29
N THR A 11 18.71 -7.64 15.00
CA THR A 11 18.61 -8.99 14.42
C THR A 11 17.30 -9.17 13.68
N ALA A 12 17.27 -10.14 12.77
CA ALA A 12 16.04 -10.53 12.07
C ALA A 12 14.96 -11.05 13.03
N GLU A 13 15.35 -11.65 14.16
CA GLU A 13 14.40 -12.14 15.16
C GLU A 13 13.78 -11.00 15.97
N GLU A 14 14.56 -10.01 16.40
CA GLU A 14 14.03 -8.81 17.05
C GLU A 14 13.06 -8.06 16.15
N LYS A 15 13.39 -7.93 14.86
CA LYS A 15 12.49 -7.33 13.87
C LYS A 15 11.18 -8.10 13.78
N ARG A 16 11.23 -9.44 13.67
CA ARG A 16 10.03 -10.29 13.60
C ARG A 16 9.15 -10.18 14.85
N LYS A 17 9.75 -10.28 16.05
CA LYS A 17 9.02 -10.14 17.32
C LYS A 17 8.35 -8.77 17.45
N ALA A 18 9.05 -7.70 17.06
CA ALA A 18 8.49 -6.36 17.07
C ALA A 18 7.32 -6.22 16.09
N ILE A 19 7.44 -6.75 14.86
CA ILE A 19 6.34 -6.71 13.88
C ILE A 19 5.12 -7.45 14.44
N GLN A 20 5.27 -8.68 14.93
CA GLN A 20 4.16 -9.46 15.47
C GLN A 20 3.44 -8.74 16.63
N MET A 21 4.17 -8.02 17.47
CA MET A 21 3.61 -7.31 18.62
C MET A 21 2.92 -5.98 18.26
N TYR A 22 3.34 -5.34 17.15
CA TYR A 22 2.97 -3.96 16.83
C TYR A 22 2.27 -3.80 15.48
N GLU A 23 2.19 -4.82 14.62
CA GLU A 23 1.58 -4.73 13.29
C GLU A 23 0.12 -4.28 13.35
N GLU A 24 -0.63 -4.80 14.33
CA GLU A 24 -2.05 -4.48 14.52
C GLU A 24 -2.26 -3.05 15.05
N LYS A 25 -1.21 -2.43 15.59
CA LYS A 25 -1.23 -1.05 16.11
C LYS A 25 -0.82 -0.02 15.07
N ILE A 26 -0.61 -0.43 13.82
CA ILE A 26 -0.35 0.48 12.71
C ILE A 26 -1.67 1.17 12.33
N HIS A 27 -1.67 2.49 12.37
CA HIS A 27 -2.85 3.29 12.03
C HIS A 27 -2.77 3.82 10.61
N TYR A 28 -3.87 3.68 9.87
CA TYR A 28 -4.01 4.15 8.49
C TYR A 28 -5.02 5.29 8.47
N SER A 29 -4.60 6.44 7.95
CA SER A 29 -5.51 7.57 7.78
C SER A 29 -6.50 7.38 6.62
N ALA A 30 -7.54 8.23 6.61
CA ALA A 30 -8.39 8.40 5.45
C ALA A 30 -7.57 8.83 4.22
N ARG A 31 -8.02 8.42 3.04
CA ARG A 31 -7.43 8.86 1.78
C ARG A 31 -7.90 10.28 1.47
N TYR A 32 -6.99 11.12 1.00
CA TYR A 32 -7.28 12.44 0.46
C TYR A 32 -6.63 12.54 -0.92
N SER A 33 -7.13 13.39 -1.81
CA SER A 33 -6.62 13.45 -3.19
C SER A 33 -6.65 14.86 -3.74
N ASN A 34 -5.76 15.13 -4.68
CA ASN A 34 -5.84 16.26 -5.59
C ASN A 34 -6.14 15.74 -7.01
N ASP A 35 -5.90 16.54 -8.05
CA ASP A 35 -6.18 16.16 -9.44
C ASP A 35 -5.38 14.95 -9.93
N GLU A 36 -4.12 14.82 -9.52
CA GLU A 36 -3.17 13.83 -10.05
C GLU A 36 -2.91 12.65 -9.10
N TRP A 37 -2.96 12.89 -7.79
CA TRP A 37 -2.48 11.99 -6.75
C TRP A 37 -3.52 11.73 -5.67
N GLU A 38 -3.52 10.49 -5.18
CA GLU A 38 -4.14 10.07 -3.94
C GLU A 38 -3.05 10.01 -2.86
N PHE A 39 -3.37 10.45 -1.64
CA PHE A 39 -2.46 10.56 -0.52
C PHE A 39 -3.05 9.88 0.71
N ARG A 40 -2.16 9.40 1.57
CA ARG A 40 -2.48 8.85 2.88
C ARG A 40 -1.23 8.93 3.75
N HIS A 41 -1.42 9.16 5.04
CA HIS A 41 -0.35 8.93 6.01
C HIS A 41 -0.61 7.65 6.82
N VAL A 42 0.46 6.95 7.16
CA VAL A 42 0.45 5.77 8.03
C VAL A 42 1.24 6.10 9.29
N ILE A 43 0.64 5.90 10.45
CA ILE A 43 1.28 6.11 11.74
C ILE A 43 1.71 4.75 12.27
N ILE A 44 3.02 4.54 12.35
CA ILE A 44 3.60 3.31 12.88
C ILE A 44 3.92 3.46 14.38
N PRO A 45 3.84 2.37 15.17
CA PRO A 45 4.32 2.38 16.54
C PRO A 45 5.81 2.77 16.62
N LYS A 46 6.18 3.61 17.60
CA LYS A 46 7.56 4.09 17.82
C LYS A 46 8.62 2.98 17.80
N PRO A 47 8.39 1.76 18.36
CA PRO A 47 9.37 0.67 18.30
C PRO A 47 9.71 0.22 16.87
N LEU A 48 8.79 0.35 15.92
CA LEU A 48 8.99 -0.05 14.52
C LEU A 48 9.80 0.96 13.70
N VAL A 49 9.85 2.23 14.13
CA VAL A 49 10.55 3.31 13.42
C VAL A 49 12.03 3.00 13.17
N ARG A 50 12.67 2.27 14.09
CA ARG A 50 14.10 1.91 13.97
C ARG A 50 14.40 1.01 12.76
N PHE A 51 13.40 0.28 12.25
CA PHE A 51 13.55 -0.64 11.12
C PHE A 51 13.35 0.04 9.76
N ILE A 52 12.93 1.31 9.74
CA ILE A 52 12.79 2.12 8.53
C ILE A 52 14.10 2.88 8.31
N PRO A 53 14.74 2.77 7.12
CA PRO A 53 15.95 3.52 6.78
C PRO A 53 15.72 5.02 6.81
N PRO A 54 16.77 5.84 6.98
CA PRO A 54 16.65 7.27 6.84
C PRO A 54 16.21 7.66 5.42
N GLY A 55 15.26 8.60 5.32
CA GLY A 55 14.73 9.07 4.03
C GLY A 55 13.50 8.30 3.55
N VAL A 56 13.32 8.28 2.22
CA VAL A 56 12.29 7.52 1.50
C VAL A 56 12.74 6.08 1.33
N CYS A 57 11.81 5.13 1.38
CA CYS A 57 12.10 3.71 1.24
C CYS A 57 11.18 3.01 0.23
N ALA A 58 11.70 1.91 -0.36
CA ALA A 58 10.99 1.10 -1.34
C ALA A 58 9.85 0.27 -0.71
N GLU A 59 8.96 -0.23 -1.58
CA GLU A 59 7.80 -1.04 -1.21
C GLU A 59 8.13 -2.22 -0.27
N GLU A 60 9.18 -2.96 -0.61
CA GLU A 60 9.62 -4.13 0.13
C GLU A 60 10.03 -3.79 1.58
N VAL A 61 10.56 -2.59 1.80
CA VAL A 61 11.05 -2.16 3.11
C VAL A 61 9.89 -1.88 4.05
N TRP A 62 8.92 -1.07 3.62
CA TRP A 62 7.77 -0.72 4.47
C TRP A 62 6.77 -1.86 4.58
N ARG A 63 6.59 -2.69 3.55
CA ARG A 63 5.81 -3.94 3.67
C ARG A 63 6.47 -4.91 4.64
N GLY A 64 7.80 -4.97 4.63
CA GLY A 64 8.59 -5.80 5.52
C GLY A 64 8.53 -5.41 7.00
N ILE A 65 7.87 -4.31 7.38
CA ILE A 65 7.58 -3.95 8.78
C ILE A 65 6.10 -4.14 9.17
N GLY A 66 5.28 -4.72 8.28
CA GLY A 66 3.87 -5.00 8.54
C GLY A 66 2.88 -3.97 7.99
N ILE A 67 3.33 -2.95 7.25
CA ILE A 67 2.40 -2.03 6.58
C ILE A 67 1.71 -2.76 5.41
N ARG A 68 0.38 -2.83 5.46
CA ARG A 68 -0.45 -3.50 4.46
C ARG A 68 -1.42 -2.49 3.83
N GLN A 69 -1.18 -2.17 2.56
CA GLN A 69 -2.07 -1.35 1.73
C GLN A 69 -2.14 -1.91 0.30
N SER A 70 -3.09 -1.40 -0.49
CA SER A 70 -3.26 -1.76 -1.91
C SER A 70 -1.97 -1.53 -2.72
N PRO A 71 -1.86 -2.10 -3.93
CA PRO A 71 -0.73 -1.79 -4.81
C PRO A 71 -0.75 -0.32 -5.28
N GLY A 72 0.43 0.18 -5.66
CA GLY A 72 0.63 1.52 -6.24
C GLY A 72 0.95 2.64 -5.26
N TRP A 73 1.01 2.35 -3.96
CA TRP A 73 1.42 3.34 -2.97
C TRP A 73 2.95 3.43 -2.89
N GLU A 74 3.48 4.63 -3.07
CA GLU A 74 4.88 4.97 -2.87
C GLU A 74 5.05 5.89 -1.65
N MET A 75 6.09 5.67 -0.85
CA MET A 75 6.50 6.65 0.15
C MET A 75 7.16 7.80 -0.60
N TYR A 76 6.63 9.03 -0.50
CA TYR A 76 7.17 10.15 -1.29
C TYR A 76 8.01 11.12 -0.47
N MET A 77 7.75 11.19 0.84
CA MET A 77 8.43 12.13 1.71
C MET A 77 8.50 11.58 3.13
N ARG A 78 9.59 11.93 3.82
CA ARG A 78 9.71 11.70 5.26
C ARG A 78 9.15 12.90 6.01
N HIS A 79 8.35 12.63 7.03
CA HIS A 79 7.93 13.65 7.98
C HIS A 79 9.01 13.82 9.05
N GLU A 80 9.79 14.90 8.95
CA GLU A 80 10.89 15.18 9.89
C GLU A 80 10.44 15.42 11.34
N PRO A 81 9.34 16.13 11.62
CA PRO A 81 8.88 16.36 12.99
C PRO A 81 8.48 15.06 13.70
N GLU A 82 7.78 14.16 13.00
CA GLU A 82 7.32 12.90 13.58
C GLU A 82 7.71 11.72 12.69
N PRO A 83 8.87 11.07 12.96
CA PRO A 83 9.42 10.02 12.10
C PRO A 83 8.59 8.72 12.07
N HIS A 84 7.58 8.64 12.94
CA HIS A 84 6.63 7.55 13.00
C HIS A 84 5.40 7.79 12.11
N VAL A 85 5.30 8.95 11.46
CA VAL A 85 4.31 9.25 10.43
C VAL A 85 5.00 9.09 9.07
N LEU A 86 4.50 8.14 8.28
CA LEU A 86 4.99 7.86 6.94
C LEU A 86 3.99 8.39 5.92
N LEU A 87 4.48 9.19 4.97
CA LEU A 87 3.65 9.84 3.95
C LEU A 87 3.70 9.05 2.66
N PHE A 88 2.53 8.62 2.20
CA PHE A 88 2.36 7.85 0.97
C PHE A 88 1.56 8.63 -0.06
N ARG A 89 1.87 8.42 -1.33
CA ARG A 89 1.06 8.86 -2.48
C ARG A 89 0.86 7.70 -3.46
N ARG A 90 -0.17 7.79 -4.29
CA ARG A 90 -0.50 6.84 -5.35
C ARG A 90 -1.10 7.60 -6.54
N PRO A 91 -0.73 7.32 -7.80
CA PRO A 91 -1.38 7.94 -8.96
C PRO A 91 -2.88 7.63 -8.99
N LYS A 92 -3.73 8.62 -9.25
CA LYS A 92 -5.19 8.41 -9.31
C LYS A 92 -5.62 7.43 -10.40
N ASN A 93 -4.89 7.41 -11.51
CA ASN A 93 -5.09 6.51 -12.65
C ASN A 93 -4.45 5.13 -12.46
N TYR A 94 -3.87 4.82 -11.29
CA TYR A 94 -3.16 3.56 -11.06
C TYR A 94 -4.02 2.32 -11.38
N ASP A 95 -5.25 2.27 -10.86
CA ASP A 95 -6.17 1.15 -11.11
C ASP A 95 -6.64 1.05 -12.58
N GLN A 96 -6.56 2.15 -13.35
CA GLN A 96 -6.90 2.16 -14.78
C GLN A 96 -5.75 1.60 -15.63
N ILE A 97 -4.52 1.99 -15.30
CA ILE A 97 -3.30 1.51 -15.99
C ILE A 97 -3.03 0.05 -15.61
N HIS A 98 -3.11 -0.26 -14.32
CA HIS A 98 -2.88 -1.57 -13.76
C HIS A 98 -4.22 -2.21 -13.43
N ARG A 99 -4.96 -2.58 -14.49
CA ARG A 99 -6.27 -3.22 -14.35
C ARG A 99 -6.16 -4.43 -13.42
N PRO A 100 -6.84 -4.43 -12.26
CA PRO A 100 -6.73 -5.54 -11.34
C PRO A 100 -7.27 -6.79 -12.02
N PHE A 101 -6.57 -7.92 -11.85
CA PHE A 101 -6.93 -9.19 -12.48
C PHE A 101 -8.39 -9.60 -12.22
N SER A 102 -8.95 -9.21 -11.07
CA SER A 102 -10.35 -9.39 -10.70
C SER A 102 -11.33 -8.72 -11.68
N GLN A 103 -11.03 -7.53 -12.19
CA GLN A 103 -11.88 -6.85 -13.18
C GLN A 103 -11.75 -7.46 -14.57
N THR A 104 -10.60 -8.01 -14.93
CA THR A 104 -10.41 -8.71 -16.21
C THR A 104 -11.27 -9.97 -16.29
N LEU A 105 -11.41 -10.71 -15.19
CA LEU A 105 -12.29 -11.88 -15.10
C LEU A 105 -13.78 -11.51 -15.09
N ALA A 106 -14.18 -10.47 -14.34
CA ALA A 106 -15.56 -10.00 -14.31
C ALA A 106 -16.03 -9.49 -15.68
N ALA A 107 -15.17 -8.74 -16.39
CA ALA A 107 -15.44 -8.30 -17.76
C ALA A 107 -15.58 -9.47 -18.75
N ARG A 108 -14.75 -10.51 -18.63
CA ARG A 108 -14.88 -11.74 -19.43
C ARG A 108 -16.20 -12.47 -19.15
N LYS A 109 -16.61 -12.57 -17.88
CA LYS A 109 -17.84 -13.25 -17.47
C LYS A 109 -19.09 -12.54 -18.03
N LEU A 110 -19.10 -11.20 -18.03
CA LEU A 110 -20.19 -10.40 -18.62
C LEU A 110 -20.27 -10.53 -20.15
N ASN A 111 -19.13 -10.63 -20.84
CA ASN A 111 -19.14 -10.87 -22.29
C ASN A 111 -19.70 -12.25 -22.65
N ILE A 112 -19.32 -13.31 -21.92
CA ILE A 112 -19.86 -14.67 -22.14
C ILE A 112 -21.38 -14.72 -21.91
N SER A 113 -21.91 -14.05 -20.88
CA SER A 113 -23.36 -14.04 -20.63
C SER A 113 -24.17 -13.32 -21.71
N ARG A 114 -23.58 -12.35 -22.43
CA ARG A 114 -24.23 -11.70 -23.57
C ARG A 114 -24.30 -12.58 -24.81
N GLU A 115 -23.32 -13.46 -25.03
CA GLU A 115 -23.27 -14.32 -26.21
C GLU A 115 -24.29 -15.47 -26.15
N VAL A 116 -24.66 -15.93 -24.94
CA VAL A 116 -25.59 -17.06 -24.75
C VAL A 116 -27.06 -16.68 -24.96
N THR A 117 -27.42 -15.38 -24.95
CA THR A 117 -28.80 -14.91 -25.12
C THR A 117 -29.17 -14.52 -26.55
N ALA A 118 -28.24 -14.63 -27.51
CA ALA A 118 -28.41 -14.19 -28.90
C ALA A 118 -28.76 -15.32 -29.90
N HIS A 119 -29.62 -16.27 -29.51
CA HIS A 119 -30.25 -17.21 -30.44
C HIS A 119 -31.76 -16.96 -30.52
N PRO A 120 -32.28 -16.39 -31.62
CA PRO A 120 -33.72 -16.35 -31.86
C PRO A 120 -34.19 -17.79 -32.15
N ALA A 121 -35.22 -18.23 -31.40
CA ALA A 121 -35.86 -19.51 -31.60
C ALA A 121 -36.36 -19.66 -33.06
N PRO A 122 -36.20 -20.83 -33.70
CA PRO A 122 -36.74 -21.04 -35.04
C PRO A 122 -38.28 -20.98 -34.99
N ALA A 123 -38.85 -20.11 -35.81
CA ALA A 123 -40.29 -20.03 -36.03
C ALA A 123 -40.80 -21.36 -36.61
N LYS A 124 -41.97 -21.77 -36.11
CA LYS A 124 -42.68 -23.02 -36.45
C LYS A 124 -42.95 -23.17 -37.94
#